data_AF-A0A842VH68-F1
#
_entry.id   AF-A0A842VH68-F1
#
_cell.length_a   1.000
_cell.length_b   1.000
_cell.length_c   1.000
_cell.angle_alpha   90.00
_cell.angle_beta   90.00
_cell.angle_gamma   90.00
#
_symmetry.space_group_name_H-M   'P 1'
#
loop_
_entity.id
_entity.type
_entity.pdbx_description
1 polymer ?
#
loop_
_entity_poly.entity_id
_entity_poly.type
_entity_poly.pdbx_seq_one_letter_code
_entity_poly.pdbx_strand_id
1 'polypeptide(L)'
;MNEVIELFSYSTLEKDQHNWETIIKEQHCPYLEKRCIKIRKSQPEISIGTCSVKYGKKSNPIIICPFRLLEKKQIFTDCLHLLTTHEPGNELHIVPEVSVPGGSVDYFLVSVNENKVRDFVGIELQTLDTTGTVWPARQRFLKSINSSIVKDGTASYKTFGMNWKMTAKTILIQLHHKVQTFEHINKHLVLVIQDFLLTYLQNEFQFSHLNNARLGDSMQLHSYCLNNNASKKYSLKLDKRLSTDSDGIAICLGLQAEANVELENIISQLESKINDNTLFSIA
;
A
#
# COMPACT_ATOMS: atom_id res chain seq x y z
N MET A 1 21.56 9.26 -7.30
CA MET A 1 20.59 9.84 -6.34
C MET A 1 20.09 8.72 -5.43
N ASN A 2 19.88 8.96 -4.13
CA ASN A 2 19.41 7.92 -3.22
C ASN A 2 17.92 7.63 -3.46
N GLU A 3 17.60 6.40 -3.84
CA GLU A 3 16.23 5.93 -4.09
C GLU A 3 15.53 5.50 -2.80
N VAL A 4 16.26 5.16 -1.73
CA VAL A 4 15.67 4.77 -0.44
C VAL A 4 15.50 6.00 0.43
N ILE A 5 14.26 6.34 0.80
CA ILE A 5 13.98 7.51 1.65
C ILE A 5 13.74 7.16 3.12
N GLU A 6 13.28 5.94 3.39
CA GLU A 6 13.11 5.43 4.75
C GLU A 6 13.62 3.99 4.86
N LEU A 7 14.45 3.74 5.87
CA LEU A 7 15.00 2.44 6.19
C LEU A 7 14.78 2.13 7.67
N PHE A 8 14.03 1.06 7.96
CA PHE A 8 13.53 0.74 9.30
C PHE A 8 12.79 1.92 9.95
N SER A 9 12.00 2.66 9.15
CA SER A 9 11.32 3.92 9.50
C SER A 9 12.19 5.16 9.75
N TYR A 10 13.52 5.03 9.72
CA TYR A 10 14.43 6.16 9.84
C TYR A 10 14.60 6.86 8.50
N SER A 11 14.55 8.19 8.51
CA SER A 11 14.73 9.01 7.32
C SER A 11 16.17 8.94 6.84
N THR A 12 16.37 8.66 5.54
CA THR A 12 17.72 8.71 4.95
C THR A 12 18.21 10.13 4.67
N LEU A 13 17.34 11.14 4.81
CA LEU A 13 17.71 12.55 4.73
C LEU A 13 18.45 13.02 6.00
N GLU A 14 18.25 12.32 7.11
CA GLU A 14 18.92 12.54 8.40
C GLU A 14 20.09 11.56 8.59
N LYS A 15 20.77 11.17 7.50
CA LYS A 15 21.79 10.12 7.50
C LYS A 15 22.88 10.30 8.57
N ASP A 16 23.23 11.53 8.93
CA ASP A 16 24.29 11.84 9.90
C ASP A 16 23.79 11.85 11.36
N GLN A 17 22.48 11.71 11.58
CA GLN A 17 21.83 11.72 12.91
C GLN A 17 21.44 10.31 13.40
N HIS A 18 21.80 9.26 12.66
CA HIS A 18 21.37 7.90 12.94
C HIS A 18 22.58 6.95 13.04
N ASN A 19 22.57 6.06 14.04
CA ASN A 19 23.53 4.97 14.13
C ASN A 19 23.07 3.82 13.22
N TRP A 20 23.42 3.90 11.94
CA TRP A 20 23.00 2.91 10.94
C TRP A 20 23.54 1.51 11.21
N GLU A 21 24.72 1.36 11.81
CA GLU A 21 25.26 0.05 12.18
C GLU A 21 24.34 -0.67 13.18
N THR A 22 23.87 0.07 14.19
CA THR A 22 22.92 -0.44 15.19
C THR A 22 21.57 -0.75 14.55
N ILE A 23 21.02 0.20 13.78
CA ILE A 23 19.72 0.02 13.10
C ILE A 23 19.72 -1.20 12.17
N ILE A 24 20.79 -1.41 11.40
CA ILE A 24 20.94 -2.55 10.50
C ILE A 24 21.14 -3.87 11.26
N LYS A 25 21.81 -3.84 12.41
CA LYS A 25 22.00 -5.03 13.25
C LYS A 25 20.70 -5.45 13.94
N GLU A 26 19.95 -4.50 14.48
CA GLU A 26 18.71 -4.76 15.21
C GLU A 26 17.54 -5.13 14.29
N GLN A 27 17.49 -4.51 13.10
CA GLN A 27 16.45 -4.76 12.10
C GLN A 27 15.03 -4.54 12.64
N HIS A 28 14.90 -3.70 13.66
CA HIS A 28 13.65 -3.44 14.36
C HIS A 28 12.70 -2.58 13.51
N CYS A 29 11.40 -2.88 13.57
CA CYS A 29 10.35 -2.10 12.95
C CYS A 29 9.55 -1.38 14.04
N PRO A 30 9.69 -0.06 14.19
CA PRO A 30 8.99 0.69 15.24
C PRO A 30 7.46 0.62 15.16
N TYR A 31 6.90 0.39 13.96
CA TYR A 31 5.45 0.26 13.76
C TYR A 31 4.88 -1.08 14.23
N LEU A 32 5.73 -2.12 14.30
CA LEU A 32 5.34 -3.46 14.72
C LEU A 32 5.94 -3.86 16.08
N GLU A 33 6.81 -3.01 16.63
CA GLU A 33 7.56 -3.26 17.87
C GLU A 33 8.31 -4.60 17.91
N LYS A 34 8.70 -5.09 16.72
CA LYS A 34 9.44 -6.35 16.55
C LYS A 34 10.36 -6.27 15.35
N ARG A 35 11.13 -7.33 15.10
CA ARG A 35 11.96 -7.42 13.89
C ARG A 35 11.11 -7.25 12.64
N CYS A 36 11.61 -6.45 11.70
CA CYS A 36 10.93 -6.18 10.43
C CYS A 36 10.67 -7.48 9.66
N ILE A 37 9.40 -7.70 9.32
CA ILE A 37 8.95 -8.93 8.67
C ILE A 37 9.24 -8.97 7.16
N LYS A 38 9.64 -7.83 6.56
CA LYS A 38 10.01 -7.74 5.14
C LYS A 38 11.41 -8.32 4.96
N ILE A 39 11.51 -9.64 4.92
CA ILE A 39 12.77 -10.40 4.84
C ILE A 39 13.28 -10.62 3.41
N ARG A 40 14.59 -10.85 3.27
CA ARG A 40 15.21 -11.25 2.01
C ARG A 40 14.93 -12.74 1.78
N LYS A 41 14.26 -13.08 0.67
CA LYS A 41 13.90 -14.48 0.37
C LYS A 41 15.09 -15.44 0.34
N SER A 42 16.25 -14.99 -0.12
CA SER A 42 17.47 -15.80 -0.17
C SER A 42 18.22 -15.89 1.16
N GLN A 43 17.92 -15.01 2.13
CA GLN A 43 18.57 -14.90 3.44
C GLN A 43 17.54 -14.39 4.47
N PRO A 44 16.67 -15.28 4.99
CA PRO A 44 15.55 -14.92 5.87
C PRO A 44 15.96 -14.24 7.18
N GLU A 45 17.20 -14.39 7.62
CA GLU A 45 17.82 -13.72 8.76
C GLU A 45 18.09 -12.22 8.53
N ILE A 46 17.96 -11.76 7.28
CA ILE A 46 18.15 -10.37 6.89
C ILE A 46 16.85 -9.76 6.39
N SER A 47 16.38 -8.73 7.10
CA SER A 47 15.29 -7.85 6.75
C SER A 47 15.74 -6.77 5.77
N ILE A 48 14.92 -6.56 4.74
CA ILE A 48 15.10 -5.51 3.73
C ILE A 48 14.97 -4.14 4.41
N GLY A 49 13.96 -3.95 5.26
CA GLY A 49 13.78 -2.73 6.05
C GLY A 49 13.38 -1.48 5.26
N THR A 50 13.40 -1.50 3.92
CA THR A 50 13.00 -0.36 3.10
C THR A 50 11.49 -0.12 3.19
N CYS A 51 11.10 0.95 3.87
CA CYS A 51 9.69 1.32 4.09
C CYS A 51 9.14 2.13 2.92
N SER A 52 9.93 3.09 2.42
CA SER A 52 9.53 4.02 1.37
C SER A 52 10.71 4.36 0.44
N VAL A 53 10.40 4.67 -0.81
CA VAL A 53 11.37 4.93 -1.88
C VAL A 53 11.01 6.19 -2.69
N LYS A 54 11.97 6.72 -3.43
CA LYS A 54 11.74 7.69 -4.52
C LYS A 54 11.56 6.94 -5.83
N TYR A 55 10.52 7.26 -6.58
CA TYR A 55 10.25 6.61 -7.87
C TYR A 55 9.75 7.60 -8.95
N GLY A 56 10.08 7.30 -10.20
CA GLY A 56 9.66 8.05 -11.39
C GLY A 56 10.43 9.36 -11.60
N LYS A 57 10.16 10.04 -12.73
CA LYS A 57 10.86 11.26 -13.16
C LYS A 57 10.76 12.40 -12.14
N LYS A 58 9.61 12.51 -11.45
CA LYS A 58 9.34 13.51 -10.41
C LYS A 58 9.90 13.13 -9.03
N SER A 59 10.56 11.96 -8.91
CA SER A 59 11.12 11.46 -7.65
C SER A 59 10.06 11.40 -6.53
N ASN A 60 8.88 10.86 -6.84
CA ASN A 60 7.75 10.78 -5.93
C ASN A 60 8.08 9.89 -4.73
N PRO A 61 7.72 10.29 -3.49
CA PRO A 61 7.91 9.47 -2.30
C PRO A 61 6.84 8.39 -2.22
N ILE A 62 7.18 7.15 -2.55
CA ILE A 62 6.27 6.00 -2.58
C ILE A 62 6.47 5.10 -1.37
N ILE A 63 5.38 4.80 -0.66
CA ILE A 63 5.35 3.80 0.40
C ILE A 63 5.28 2.40 -0.23
N ILE A 64 6.19 1.52 0.18
CA ILE A 64 6.27 0.12 -0.30
C ILE A 64 6.17 -0.90 0.85
N CYS A 65 5.71 -0.45 2.02
CA CYS A 65 5.52 -1.25 3.21
C CYS A 65 4.23 -0.81 3.90
N PRO A 66 3.23 -1.69 4.08
CA PRO A 66 1.93 -1.32 4.65
C PRO A 66 2.05 -0.80 6.08
N PHE A 67 2.95 -1.36 6.88
CA PHE A 67 3.15 -0.91 8.26
C PHE A 67 3.63 0.52 8.39
N ARG A 68 4.16 1.14 7.31
CA ARG A 68 4.50 2.57 7.33
C ARG A 68 3.26 3.45 7.49
N LEU A 69 2.07 2.96 7.10
CA LEU A 69 0.79 3.65 7.27
C LEU A 69 0.35 3.72 8.74
N LEU A 70 0.99 2.95 9.65
CA LEU A 70 0.66 2.94 11.07
C LEU A 70 1.27 4.12 11.86
N GLU A 71 1.89 5.10 11.18
CA GLU A 71 2.50 6.25 11.84
C GLU A 71 1.50 6.93 12.79
N LYS A 72 1.91 7.04 14.06
CA LYS A 72 1.14 7.67 15.15
C LYS A 72 -0.27 7.10 15.32
N LYS A 73 -0.56 5.92 14.76
CA LYS A 73 -1.91 5.35 14.73
C LYS A 73 -2.95 6.28 14.09
N GLN A 74 -2.51 7.24 13.27
CA GLN A 74 -3.35 8.29 12.68
C GLN A 74 -4.53 7.71 11.90
N ILE A 75 -4.29 6.65 11.14
CA ILE A 75 -5.30 6.00 10.32
C ILE A 75 -6.49 5.47 11.14
N PHE A 76 -6.25 5.09 12.40
CA PHE A 76 -7.29 4.61 13.31
C PHE A 76 -8.08 5.77 13.89
N THR A 77 -7.38 6.85 14.29
CA THR A 77 -8.02 8.10 14.74
C THR A 77 -8.95 8.66 13.67
N ASP A 78 -8.51 8.65 12.41
CA ASP A 78 -9.30 9.14 11.28
C ASP A 78 -10.53 8.28 10.98
N CYS A 79 -10.62 7.06 11.54
CA CYS A 79 -11.77 6.16 11.41
C CYS A 79 -12.74 6.20 12.61
N LEU A 80 -12.44 6.95 13.68
CA LEU A 80 -13.30 6.97 14.89
C LEU A 80 -14.75 7.38 14.59
N HIS A 81 -14.95 8.31 13.67
CA HIS A 81 -16.26 8.80 13.27
C HIS A 81 -17.16 7.74 12.60
N LEU A 82 -16.61 6.59 12.21
CA LEU A 82 -17.34 5.47 11.60
C LEU A 82 -17.87 4.49 12.66
N LEU A 83 -17.45 4.60 13.92
CA LEU A 83 -18.03 3.85 15.04
C LEU A 83 -19.32 4.53 15.51
N THR A 84 -20.41 4.34 14.76
CA THR A 84 -21.69 5.04 14.96
C THR A 84 -22.40 4.73 16.28
N THR A 85 -22.02 3.66 16.96
CA THR A 85 -22.55 3.22 18.27
C THR A 85 -21.52 3.29 19.38
N HIS A 86 -20.40 3.98 19.16
CA HIS A 86 -19.45 4.29 20.23
C HIS A 86 -19.98 5.40 21.14
N GLU A 87 -19.85 5.19 22.45
CA GLU A 87 -20.28 6.12 23.47
C GLU A 87 -19.13 6.40 24.46
N PRO A 88 -19.09 7.58 25.09
CA PRO A 88 -18.16 7.86 26.18
C PRO A 88 -18.27 6.78 27.28
N GLY A 89 -17.12 6.23 27.68
CA GLY A 89 -17.04 5.10 28.62
C GLY A 89 -16.67 3.78 27.94
N ASN A 90 -16.86 3.66 26.62
CA ASN A 90 -16.33 2.53 25.87
C ASN A 90 -14.81 2.66 25.69
N GLU A 91 -14.10 1.53 25.73
CA GLU A 91 -12.69 1.42 25.40
C GLU A 91 -12.49 1.19 23.89
N LEU A 92 -11.35 1.65 23.37
CA LEU A 92 -10.98 1.46 21.97
C LEU A 92 -9.82 0.48 21.84
N HIS A 93 -10.00 -0.54 21.00
CA HIS A 93 -8.99 -1.56 20.72
C HIS A 93 -8.61 -1.56 19.25
N ILE A 94 -7.34 -1.85 18.96
CA ILE A 94 -6.84 -2.14 17.62
C ILE A 94 -6.53 -3.63 17.58
N VAL A 95 -7.31 -4.39 16.81
CA VAL A 95 -7.17 -5.85 16.69
C VAL A 95 -6.61 -6.19 15.32
N PRO A 96 -5.37 -6.73 15.21
CA PRO A 96 -4.80 -7.11 13.93
C PRO A 96 -5.35 -8.45 13.42
N GLU A 97 -5.43 -8.60 12.11
CA GLU A 97 -5.57 -9.86 11.36
C GLU A 97 -6.74 -10.75 11.84
N VAL A 98 -7.96 -10.41 11.44
CA VAL A 98 -9.16 -11.21 11.76
C VAL A 98 -9.77 -11.78 10.47
N SER A 99 -10.07 -13.08 10.49
CA SER A 99 -10.73 -13.77 9.37
C SER A 99 -12.19 -13.33 9.22
N VAL A 100 -12.61 -13.12 7.98
CA VAL A 100 -13.97 -12.75 7.58
C VAL A 100 -14.37 -13.52 6.31
N PRO A 101 -15.66 -13.65 5.99
CA PRO A 101 -16.06 -14.08 4.65
C PRO A 101 -15.38 -13.21 3.58
N GLY A 102 -14.71 -13.86 2.63
CA GLY A 102 -13.90 -13.17 1.61
C GLY A 102 -12.41 -12.97 1.96
N GLY A 103 -11.93 -13.42 3.13
CA GLY A 103 -10.50 -13.49 3.47
C GLY A 103 -10.17 -13.09 4.91
N SER A 104 -9.21 -12.19 5.08
CA SER A 104 -8.85 -11.58 6.37
C SER A 104 -8.80 -10.07 6.21
N VAL A 105 -9.12 -9.33 7.26
CA VAL A 105 -8.95 -7.87 7.30
C VAL A 105 -7.74 -7.53 8.17
N ASP A 106 -6.89 -6.63 7.69
CA ASP A 106 -5.60 -6.31 8.33
C ASP A 106 -5.76 -5.80 9.76
N TYR A 107 -6.70 -4.90 10.01
CA TYR A 107 -6.98 -4.36 11.34
C TYR A 107 -8.46 -4.08 11.57
N PHE A 108 -8.89 -4.18 12.82
CA PHE A 108 -10.16 -3.66 13.29
C PHE A 108 -9.92 -2.57 14.33
N LEU A 109 -10.62 -1.45 14.19
CA LEU A 109 -10.83 -0.50 15.27
C LEU A 109 -12.13 -0.89 15.97
N VAL A 110 -12.07 -1.25 17.25
CA VAL A 110 -13.17 -1.87 17.99
C VAL A 110 -13.53 -1.04 19.21
N SER A 111 -14.82 -0.74 19.36
CA SER A 111 -15.43 -0.11 20.54
C SER A 111 -15.92 -1.22 21.48
N VAL A 112 -15.43 -1.24 22.72
CA VAL A 112 -15.69 -2.30 23.71
C VAL A 112 -16.26 -1.69 24.99
N ASN A 113 -17.24 -2.37 25.59
CA ASN A 113 -17.75 -2.03 26.91
C ASN A 113 -18.01 -3.31 27.71
N GLU A 114 -17.43 -3.40 28.91
CA GLU A 114 -17.46 -4.60 29.77
C GLU A 114 -16.99 -5.87 29.02
N ASN A 115 -15.87 -5.79 28.29
CA ASN A 115 -15.33 -6.87 27.45
C ASN A 115 -16.25 -7.36 26.31
N LYS A 116 -17.32 -6.62 25.99
CA LYS A 116 -18.20 -6.92 24.85
C LYS A 116 -18.01 -5.91 23.73
N VAL A 117 -17.86 -6.40 22.51
CA VAL A 117 -17.80 -5.58 21.30
C VAL A 117 -19.15 -4.88 21.11
N ARG A 118 -19.11 -3.56 21.00
CA ARG A 118 -20.28 -2.70 20.73
C ARG A 118 -20.30 -2.23 19.29
N ASP A 119 -19.12 -1.86 18.78
CA ASP A 119 -18.95 -1.40 17.40
C ASP A 119 -17.58 -1.78 16.85
N PHE A 120 -17.44 -1.81 15.53
CA PHE A 120 -16.14 -1.95 14.89
C PHE A 120 -16.13 -1.42 13.46
N VAL A 121 -14.91 -1.11 13.00
CA VAL A 121 -14.61 -0.75 11.62
C VAL A 121 -13.47 -1.64 11.15
N GLY A 122 -13.64 -2.27 9.98
CA GLY A 122 -12.57 -3.01 9.32
C GLY A 122 -11.66 -2.05 8.56
N ILE A 123 -10.35 -2.26 8.61
CA ILE A 123 -9.33 -1.39 8.00
C ILE A 123 -8.34 -2.26 7.23
N GLU A 124 -8.21 -1.99 5.94
CA GLU A 124 -7.29 -2.66 5.02
C GLU A 124 -6.19 -1.72 4.57
N LEU A 125 -4.94 -2.18 4.60
CA LEU A 125 -3.78 -1.38 4.21
C LEU A 125 -3.27 -1.84 2.86
N GLN A 126 -3.23 -0.94 1.88
CA GLN A 126 -2.61 -1.24 0.58
C GLN A 126 -1.50 -0.25 0.26
N THR A 127 -0.32 -0.80 -0.04
CA THR A 127 0.84 -0.04 -0.56
C THR A 127 1.32 -0.66 -1.86
N LEU A 128 2.29 -0.03 -2.52
CA LEU A 128 2.77 -0.50 -3.82
C LEU A 128 3.84 -1.58 -3.67
N ASP A 129 3.67 -2.64 -4.44
CA ASP A 129 4.72 -3.64 -4.63
C ASP A 129 5.74 -3.15 -5.65
N THR A 130 6.98 -3.60 -5.51
CA THR A 130 8.03 -3.31 -6.48
C THR A 130 8.12 -4.43 -7.52
N THR A 131 8.32 -4.08 -8.79
CA THR A 131 8.79 -5.05 -9.79
C THR A 131 10.30 -5.22 -9.63
N GLY A 132 10.74 -6.44 -9.32
CA GLY A 132 12.13 -6.71 -8.95
C GLY A 132 12.43 -6.46 -7.46
N THR A 133 13.69 -6.17 -7.14
CA THR A 133 14.16 -6.05 -5.75
C THR A 133 14.72 -4.67 -5.45
N VAL A 134 14.30 -4.09 -4.31
CA VAL A 134 14.85 -2.85 -3.76
C VAL A 134 16.19 -3.03 -3.04
N TRP A 135 16.64 -4.29 -2.89
CA TRP A 135 17.87 -4.61 -2.16
C TRP A 135 19.11 -3.89 -2.68
N PRO A 136 19.39 -3.82 -4.00
CA PRO A 136 20.53 -3.07 -4.50
C PRO A 136 20.48 -1.58 -4.15
N ALA A 137 19.30 -0.96 -4.15
CA ALA A 137 19.12 0.44 -3.76
C ALA A 137 19.46 0.66 -2.28
N ARG A 138 18.99 -0.25 -1.40
CA ARG A 138 19.38 -0.27 0.01
C ARG A 138 20.90 -0.41 0.18
N GLN A 139 21.55 -1.32 -0.54
CA GLN A 139 23.01 -1.52 -0.43
C GLN A 139 23.79 -0.27 -0.90
N ARG A 140 23.34 0.38 -1.97
CA ARG A 140 23.94 1.65 -2.43
C ARG A 140 23.84 2.74 -1.37
N PHE A 141 22.68 2.86 -0.71
CA PHE A 141 22.52 3.81 0.38
C PHE A 141 23.49 3.52 1.54
N LEU A 142 23.56 2.28 2.02
CA LEU A 142 24.45 1.91 3.12
C LEU A 142 25.92 2.16 2.77
N LYS A 143 26.35 1.81 1.55
CA LYS A 143 27.71 2.08 1.07
C LYS A 143 28.02 3.58 1.01
N SER A 144 27.01 4.42 0.75
CA SER A 144 27.16 5.88 0.74
C SER A 144 27.29 6.50 2.13
N ILE A 145 26.89 5.79 3.19
CA ILE A 145 27.06 6.20 4.58
C ILE A 145 28.41 5.70 5.09
N ASN A 146 28.65 4.39 4.99
CA ASN A 146 29.87 3.75 5.43
C ASN A 146 30.07 2.44 4.63
N SER A 147 31.17 2.35 3.88
CA SER A 147 31.49 1.20 3.03
C SER A 147 31.68 -0.11 3.81
N SER A 148 32.04 -0.04 5.09
CA SER A 148 32.24 -1.22 5.94
C SER A 148 30.94 -1.92 6.39
N ILE A 149 29.79 -1.23 6.28
CA ILE A 149 28.47 -1.80 6.59
C ILE A 149 28.09 -2.89 5.56
N VAL A 150 28.57 -2.76 4.32
CA VAL A 150 28.24 -3.66 3.22
C VAL A 150 29.36 -4.66 3.00
N LYS A 151 29.13 -5.92 3.40
CA LYS A 151 30.07 -7.03 3.17
C LYS A 151 29.93 -7.70 1.79
N ASP A 152 28.77 -7.54 1.13
CA ASP A 152 28.50 -8.15 -0.17
C ASP A 152 29.13 -7.32 -1.31
N GLY A 153 30.04 -7.96 -2.04
CA GLY A 153 30.64 -7.41 -3.25
C GLY A 153 29.59 -7.14 -4.32
N THR A 154 29.57 -5.89 -4.82
CA THR A 154 28.86 -5.47 -6.03
C THR A 154 27.39 -5.92 -6.14
N ALA A 155 26.50 -5.25 -5.40
CA ALA A 155 25.08 -5.30 -5.76
C ALA A 155 24.93 -4.78 -7.21
N SER A 156 24.60 -5.67 -8.13
CA SER A 156 24.26 -5.37 -9.52
C SER A 156 23.37 -4.12 -9.62
N TYR A 157 23.62 -3.26 -10.61
CA TYR A 157 22.87 -2.02 -10.90
C TYR A 157 21.40 -2.25 -11.33
N LYS A 158 20.79 -3.38 -10.96
CA LYS A 158 19.36 -3.62 -11.18
C LYS A 158 18.55 -2.55 -10.46
N THR A 159 17.75 -1.84 -11.24
CA THR A 159 16.71 -0.93 -10.78
C THR A 159 15.45 -1.73 -10.47
N PHE A 160 14.56 -1.15 -9.67
CA PHE A 160 13.23 -1.69 -9.41
C PHE A 160 12.18 -0.82 -10.11
N GLY A 161 11.06 -1.42 -10.50
CA GLY A 161 9.86 -0.68 -10.90
C GLY A 161 8.78 -0.75 -9.83
N MET A 162 7.62 -0.15 -10.11
CA MET A 162 6.42 -0.24 -9.27
C MET A 162 5.35 -1.06 -9.98
N ASN A 163 4.71 -1.98 -9.26
CA ASN A 163 3.73 -2.91 -9.82
C ASN A 163 2.29 -2.37 -9.76
N TRP A 164 2.08 -1.16 -10.28
CA TRP A 164 0.82 -0.41 -10.19
C TRP A 164 -0.40 -1.23 -10.59
N LYS A 165 -0.36 -1.84 -11.79
CA LYS A 165 -1.50 -2.55 -12.38
C LYS A 165 -1.91 -3.78 -11.56
N MET A 166 -0.94 -4.57 -11.10
CA MET A 166 -1.26 -5.75 -10.28
C MET A 166 -1.74 -5.35 -8.89
N THR A 167 -1.10 -4.36 -8.26
CA THR A 167 -1.55 -3.83 -6.96
C THR A 167 -3.00 -3.34 -7.06
N ALA A 168 -3.33 -2.54 -8.07
CA ALA A 168 -4.68 -2.01 -8.28
C ALA A 168 -5.72 -3.12 -8.50
N LYS A 169 -5.46 -4.07 -9.40
CA LYS A 169 -6.37 -5.20 -9.65
C LYS A 169 -6.59 -6.05 -8.39
N THR A 170 -5.51 -6.32 -7.66
CA THR A 170 -5.54 -7.16 -6.46
C THR A 170 -6.36 -6.50 -5.36
N ILE A 171 -6.18 -5.20 -5.11
CA ILE A 171 -6.96 -4.55 -4.06
C ILE A 171 -8.44 -4.42 -4.44
N LEU A 172 -8.76 -4.09 -5.70
CA LEU A 172 -10.15 -3.98 -6.14
C LEU A 172 -10.90 -5.30 -6.02
N ILE A 173 -10.30 -6.43 -6.42
CA ILE A 173 -10.96 -7.74 -6.28
C ILE A 173 -11.11 -8.15 -4.81
N GLN A 174 -10.12 -7.85 -3.96
CA GLN A 174 -10.23 -8.11 -2.53
C GLN A 174 -11.36 -7.29 -1.89
N LEU A 175 -11.47 -6.01 -2.24
CA LEU A 175 -12.55 -5.16 -1.75
C LEU A 175 -13.92 -5.68 -2.20
N HIS A 176 -14.05 -6.06 -3.48
CA HIS A 176 -15.29 -6.61 -4.02
C HIS A 176 -15.79 -7.83 -3.23
N HIS A 177 -14.88 -8.71 -2.79
CA HIS A 177 -15.24 -9.89 -1.99
C HIS A 177 -15.55 -9.59 -0.52
N LYS A 178 -15.01 -8.50 0.05
CA LYS A 178 -15.13 -8.20 1.48
C LYS A 178 -16.26 -7.22 1.77
N VAL A 179 -16.47 -6.23 0.91
CA VAL A 179 -17.41 -5.11 1.16
C VAL A 179 -18.84 -5.59 1.37
N GLN A 180 -19.29 -6.61 0.61
CA GLN A 180 -20.62 -7.21 0.74
C GLN A 180 -20.89 -7.72 2.16
N THR A 181 -19.88 -8.28 2.82
CA THR A 181 -19.98 -8.76 4.21
C THR A 181 -20.23 -7.60 5.15
N PHE A 182 -19.46 -6.52 5.02
CA PHE A 182 -19.56 -5.34 5.89
C PHE A 182 -20.89 -4.61 5.68
N GLU A 183 -21.34 -4.51 4.43
CA GLU A 183 -22.65 -3.96 4.09
C GLU A 183 -23.81 -4.75 4.70
N HIS A 184 -23.77 -6.09 4.61
CA HIS A 184 -24.80 -6.96 5.17
C HIS A 184 -24.95 -6.83 6.69
N ILE A 185 -23.85 -6.57 7.40
CA ILE A 185 -23.85 -6.40 8.86
C ILE A 185 -23.93 -4.92 9.29
N ASN A 186 -24.16 -3.99 8.35
CA ASN A 186 -24.22 -2.55 8.56
C ASN A 186 -22.98 -1.99 9.28
N LYS A 187 -21.78 -2.38 8.82
CA LYS A 187 -20.48 -1.90 9.30
C LYS A 187 -19.65 -1.37 8.15
N HIS A 188 -18.60 -0.62 8.50
CA HIS A 188 -17.71 0.00 7.53
C HIS A 188 -16.44 -0.80 7.30
N LEU A 189 -16.03 -0.88 6.04
CA LEU A 189 -14.70 -1.31 5.61
C LEU A 189 -13.94 -0.10 5.04
N VAL A 190 -12.74 0.16 5.54
CA VAL A 190 -11.90 1.29 5.13
C VAL A 190 -10.66 0.78 4.40
N LEU A 191 -10.50 1.17 3.15
CA LEU A 191 -9.24 1.03 2.43
C LEU A 191 -8.33 2.24 2.74
N VAL A 192 -7.15 1.98 3.30
CA VAL A 192 -6.10 2.97 3.55
C VAL A 192 -5.02 2.81 2.49
N ILE A 193 -4.83 3.85 1.68
CA ILE A 193 -3.86 3.88 0.59
C ILE A 193 -3.07 5.19 0.54
N GLN A 194 -1.99 5.20 -0.22
CA GLN A 194 -1.31 6.43 -0.58
C GLN A 194 -2.05 7.18 -1.72
N ASP A 195 -1.99 8.51 -1.71
CA ASP A 195 -2.54 9.42 -2.73
C ASP A 195 -2.15 9.06 -4.18
N PHE A 196 -0.90 8.62 -4.40
CA PHE A 196 -0.46 8.18 -5.71
C PHE A 196 -1.20 6.93 -6.22
N LEU A 197 -1.52 5.96 -5.34
CA LEU A 197 -2.28 4.78 -5.73
C LEU A 197 -3.74 5.12 -6.00
N LEU A 198 -4.33 6.04 -5.22
CA LEU A 198 -5.68 6.54 -5.49
C LEU A 198 -5.73 7.20 -6.88
N THR A 199 -4.77 8.07 -7.18
CA THR A 199 -4.70 8.74 -8.49
C THR A 199 -4.57 7.72 -9.63
N TYR A 200 -3.75 6.68 -9.46
CA TYR A 200 -3.63 5.61 -10.45
C TYR A 200 -4.95 4.86 -10.65
N LEU A 201 -5.65 4.51 -9.56
CA LEU A 201 -6.96 3.86 -9.62
C LEU A 201 -7.98 4.72 -10.39
N GLN A 202 -8.02 6.03 -10.11
CA GLN A 202 -8.94 6.96 -10.77
C GLN A 202 -8.69 7.10 -12.28
N ASN A 203 -7.45 6.95 -12.73
CA ASN A 203 -7.09 7.06 -14.13
C ASN A 203 -7.32 5.77 -14.93
N GLU A 204 -7.25 4.60 -14.28
CA GLU A 204 -7.23 3.31 -14.98
C GLU A 204 -8.56 2.54 -14.86
N PHE A 205 -9.36 2.87 -13.85
CA PHE A 205 -10.60 2.18 -13.51
C PHE A 205 -11.77 3.16 -13.39
N GLN A 206 -13.00 2.66 -13.36
CA GLN A 206 -14.19 3.49 -13.26
C GLN A 206 -14.39 3.99 -11.82
N PHE A 207 -13.88 5.19 -11.53
CA PHE A 207 -13.98 5.84 -10.22
C PHE A 207 -14.78 7.16 -10.26
N SER A 208 -15.33 7.52 -11.41
CA SER A 208 -16.02 8.80 -11.62
C SER A 208 -17.30 8.95 -10.79
N HIS A 209 -17.92 7.85 -10.38
CA HIS A 209 -19.09 7.83 -9.51
C HIS A 209 -18.76 7.97 -8.02
N LEU A 210 -17.50 7.76 -7.62
CA LEU A 210 -17.08 7.94 -6.23
C LEU A 210 -17.02 9.43 -5.90
N ASN A 211 -17.78 9.81 -4.86
CA ASN A 211 -17.89 11.18 -4.38
C ASN A 211 -17.21 11.34 -3.02
N ASN A 212 -17.36 12.52 -2.41
CA ASN A 212 -16.96 12.75 -1.02
C ASN A 212 -17.56 11.70 -0.08
N ALA A 213 -16.77 11.27 0.90
CA ALA A 213 -17.16 10.26 1.86
C ALA A 213 -18.48 10.58 2.59
N ARG A 214 -19.37 9.59 2.64
CA ARG A 214 -20.67 9.60 3.31
C ARG A 214 -20.70 8.50 4.36
N LEU A 215 -21.34 8.77 5.49
CA LEU A 215 -21.44 7.80 6.59
C LEU A 215 -22.32 6.59 6.25
N GLY A 216 -23.30 6.75 5.35
CA GLY A 216 -24.20 5.65 4.95
C GLY A 216 -23.54 4.60 4.05
N ASP A 217 -22.39 4.92 3.46
CA ASP A 217 -21.70 4.06 2.51
C ASP A 217 -20.83 3.04 3.26
N SER A 218 -20.98 1.75 2.97
CA SER A 218 -20.29 0.65 3.66
C SER A 218 -18.77 0.63 3.38
N MET A 219 -18.36 1.12 2.21
CA MET A 219 -16.95 1.19 1.77
C MET A 219 -16.42 2.61 1.88
N GLN A 220 -15.29 2.77 2.55
CA GLN A 220 -14.59 4.04 2.71
C GLN A 220 -13.18 3.94 2.12
N LEU A 221 -12.73 4.93 1.39
CA LEU A 221 -11.37 5.01 0.85
C LEU A 221 -10.69 6.24 1.43
N HIS A 222 -9.64 6.03 2.22
CA HIS A 222 -8.85 7.09 2.81
C HIS A 222 -7.47 7.11 2.15
N SER A 223 -7.17 8.19 1.41
CA SER A 223 -5.84 8.41 0.84
C SER A 223 -4.99 9.28 1.74
N TYR A 224 -3.70 8.96 1.82
CA TYR A 224 -2.73 9.70 2.62
C TYR A 224 -1.55 10.15 1.78
N CYS A 225 -1.07 11.37 2.03
CA CYS A 225 0.16 11.90 1.46
C CYS A 225 1.34 11.62 2.40
N LEU A 226 2.51 11.36 1.80
CA LEU A 226 3.79 11.26 2.51
C LEU A 226 4.62 12.51 2.24
N ASN A 227 4.59 13.46 3.16
CA ASN A 227 5.30 14.74 3.02
C ASN A 227 6.57 14.74 3.87
N ASN A 228 7.63 15.36 3.37
CA ASN A 228 8.78 15.70 4.22
C ASN A 228 8.52 17.02 4.94
N ASN A 229 8.86 17.08 6.22
CA ASN A 229 8.79 18.31 7.00
C ASN A 229 10.14 19.04 7.01
N ALA A 230 10.16 20.26 7.59
CA ALA A 230 11.37 21.05 7.74
C ALA A 230 12.49 20.31 8.52
N SER A 231 12.12 19.39 9.41
CA SER A 231 13.05 18.51 10.12
C SER A 231 13.53 17.30 9.32
N LYS A 232 13.38 17.27 7.99
CA LYS A 232 13.83 16.16 7.12
C LYS A 232 13.23 14.77 7.46
N LYS A 233 12.12 14.75 8.20
CA LYS A 233 11.35 13.54 8.51
C LYS A 233 10.12 13.47 7.62
N TYR A 234 9.70 12.26 7.30
CA TYR A 234 8.48 12.03 6.57
C TYR A 234 7.30 11.87 7.53
N SER A 235 6.18 12.52 7.22
CA SER A 235 4.94 12.45 7.99
C SER A 235 3.77 12.11 7.10
N LEU A 236 2.96 11.17 7.56
CA LEU A 236 1.70 10.78 6.95
C LEU A 236 0.61 11.83 7.26
N LYS A 237 -0.17 12.20 6.25
CA LYS A 237 -1.30 13.12 6.38
C LYS A 237 -2.48 12.65 5.54
N LEU A 238 -3.68 12.61 6.11
CA LEU A 238 -4.91 12.36 5.35
C LEU A 238 -5.09 13.41 4.25
N ASP A 239 -5.37 12.96 3.03
CA ASP A 239 -5.52 13.78 1.83
C ASP A 239 -6.98 13.83 1.36
N LYS A 240 -7.55 12.66 1.01
CA LYS A 240 -8.94 12.55 0.54
C LYS A 240 -9.66 11.42 1.24
N ARG A 241 -10.98 11.58 1.33
CA ARG A 241 -11.91 10.52 1.72
C ARG A 241 -12.99 10.40 0.65
N LEU A 242 -13.10 9.20 0.08
CA LEU A 242 -14.18 8.83 -0.82
C LEU A 242 -14.97 7.69 -0.18
N SER A 243 -16.19 7.46 -0.63
CA SER A 243 -16.98 6.31 -0.18
C SER A 243 -17.89 5.80 -1.28
N THR A 244 -18.32 4.56 -1.10
CA THR A 244 -19.30 3.89 -1.96
C THR A 244 -19.82 2.62 -1.25
N ASP A 245 -20.60 1.81 -1.96
CA ASP A 245 -21.16 0.56 -1.49
C ASP A 245 -20.59 -0.63 -2.29
N SER A 246 -21.16 -1.81 -2.10
CA SER A 246 -20.75 -3.01 -2.81
C SER A 246 -20.92 -2.90 -4.33
N ASP A 247 -22.03 -2.32 -4.79
CA ASP A 247 -22.31 -2.09 -6.21
C ASP A 247 -21.31 -1.10 -6.83
N GLY A 248 -20.99 -0.02 -6.11
CA GLY A 248 -20.01 0.95 -6.59
C GLY A 248 -18.60 0.39 -6.69
N ILE A 249 -18.18 -0.51 -5.79
CA ILE A 249 -16.92 -1.24 -5.95
C ILE A 249 -16.97 -2.21 -7.14
N ALA A 250 -18.11 -2.84 -7.42
CA ALA A 250 -18.27 -3.67 -8.61
C ALA A 250 -18.11 -2.85 -9.91
N ILE A 251 -18.65 -1.63 -9.96
CA ILE A 251 -18.43 -0.69 -11.07
C ILE A 251 -16.93 -0.36 -11.21
N CYS A 252 -16.21 -0.14 -10.10
CA CYS A 252 -14.77 0.12 -10.13
C CYS A 252 -13.92 -1.02 -10.76
N LEU A 253 -14.43 -2.25 -10.84
CA LEU A 253 -13.72 -3.34 -11.54
C LEU A 253 -13.74 -3.17 -13.07
N GLY A 254 -14.67 -2.35 -13.60
CA GLY A 254 -14.71 -1.99 -15.01
C GLY A 254 -13.48 -1.19 -15.43
N LEU A 255 -12.96 -1.47 -16.63
CA LEU A 255 -11.88 -0.69 -17.25
C LEU A 255 -12.46 0.54 -17.98
N GLN A 256 -11.68 1.62 -18.08
CA GLN A 256 -12.02 2.82 -18.87
C GLN A 256 -11.75 2.65 -20.38
N ALA A 257 -12.00 1.47 -20.97
CA ALA A 257 -11.71 1.20 -22.38
C ALA A 257 -12.99 1.20 -23.24
N GLU A 258 -13.02 2.00 -24.31
CA GLU A 258 -14.03 1.94 -25.36
C GLU A 258 -13.73 0.77 -26.31
N ALA A 259 -14.48 -0.33 -26.18
CA ALA A 259 -14.25 -1.58 -26.93
C ALA A 259 -14.23 -1.44 -28.46
N ASN A 260 -14.85 -0.40 -29.03
CA ASN A 260 -14.94 -0.21 -30.48
C ASN A 260 -13.64 0.33 -31.11
N VAL A 261 -12.76 0.99 -30.33
CA VAL A 261 -11.45 1.51 -30.82
C VAL A 261 -10.38 0.40 -30.83
N GLU A 262 -10.66 -0.74 -30.20
CA GLU A 262 -9.66 -1.79 -29.95
C GLU A 262 -9.44 -2.73 -31.14
N LEU A 263 -10.45 -3.05 -31.96
CA LEU A 263 -10.29 -4.08 -33.00
C LEU A 263 -9.29 -3.69 -34.11
N GLU A 264 -9.42 -2.50 -34.71
CA GLU A 264 -8.51 -2.05 -35.78
C GLU A 264 -7.08 -1.89 -35.27
N ASN A 265 -6.91 -1.37 -34.05
CA ASN A 265 -5.60 -1.27 -33.41
C ASN A 265 -5.00 -2.64 -33.10
N ILE A 266 -5.81 -3.60 -32.64
CA ILE A 266 -5.38 -4.98 -32.39
C ILE A 266 -4.98 -5.62 -33.70
N ILE A 267 -5.78 -5.50 -34.77
CA ILE A 267 -5.46 -6.04 -36.10
C ILE A 267 -4.14 -5.46 -36.59
N SER A 268 -3.97 -4.14 -36.57
CA SER A 268 -2.72 -3.50 -37.00
C SER A 268 -1.50 -3.98 -36.20
N GLN A 269 -1.63 -4.15 -34.88
CA GLN A 269 -0.56 -4.70 -34.05
C GLN A 269 -0.27 -6.17 -34.36
N LEU A 270 -1.30 -6.98 -34.62
CA LEU A 270 -1.14 -8.39 -34.99
C LEU A 270 -0.44 -8.49 -36.35
N GLU A 271 -0.91 -7.75 -37.36
CA GLU A 271 -0.33 -7.70 -38.70
C GLU A 271 1.15 -7.30 -38.65
N SER A 272 1.51 -6.33 -37.81
CA SER A 272 2.92 -5.92 -37.63
C SER A 272 3.83 -7.01 -37.04
N LYS A 273 3.25 -8.05 -36.41
CA LYS A 273 3.97 -9.15 -35.76
C LYS A 273 3.95 -10.45 -36.56
N ILE A 274 3.11 -10.57 -37.59
CA ILE A 274 3.03 -11.76 -38.45
C ILE A 274 4.33 -11.88 -39.28
N ASN A 275 4.92 -13.06 -39.24
CA ASN A 275 6.05 -13.48 -40.07
C ASN A 275 6.12 -15.01 -40.15
N ASP A 276 7.04 -15.55 -40.95
CA ASP A 276 7.18 -16.99 -41.19
C ASP A 276 7.38 -17.80 -39.89
N ASN A 277 8.01 -17.24 -38.85
CA ASN A 277 8.18 -17.92 -37.56
C ASN A 277 6.91 -17.98 -36.71
N THR A 278 5.91 -17.14 -37.03
CA THR A 278 4.60 -17.14 -36.36
C THR A 278 3.58 -18.02 -37.09
N LEU A 279 3.95 -18.58 -38.24
CA LEU A 279 3.09 -19.48 -39.00
C LEU A 279 2.99 -20.82 -38.27
N PHE A 280 1.80 -21.10 -37.73
CA PHE A 280 1.50 -22.39 -37.13
C PHE A 280 1.40 -23.45 -38.23
N SER A 281 2.31 -24.42 -38.22
CA SER A 281 2.23 -25.61 -39.08
C SER A 281 1.63 -26.77 -38.29
N ILE A 282 0.61 -27.40 -38.86
CA ILE A 282 0.12 -28.69 -38.38
C ILE A 282 1.04 -29.73 -39.03
N ALA A 283 1.70 -30.54 -38.20
CA ALA A 283 2.53 -31.65 -38.67
C ALA A 283 1.70 -32.70 -39.43
#